data_AF-A0A0L6WEX3-F1
#
_entry.id   AF-A0A0L6WEX3-F1
#
_cell.length_a   1.000
_cell.length_b   1.000
_cell.length_c   1.000
_cell.angle_alpha   90.00
_cell.angle_beta   90.00
_cell.angle_gamma   90.00
#
_symmetry.space_group_name_H-M   'P 1'
#
loop_
_entity.id
_entity.type
_entity.pdbx_description
1 polymer ?
#
loop_
_entity_poly.entity_id
_entity_poly.type
_entity_poly.pdbx_seq_one_letter_code
_entity_poly.pdbx_strand_id
1 'polypeptide(L)'
;MPTATSTLSQVAYSDPKPLKGSIPVTAVLPTTPASTVQLLRPLYNRAARAFLLRDIPLTQSLIESAFAQINPPDVVPDPLAEQRRKWDILRITLETTIYFSPPSQGALPQSLKDIQSQSPQSFLTTLYDRSLILFAPKPDRSSVNPICLPTQVLITLIHSSLRLDTPDFGRIIVEDWLSKRDVAPAEQDTESSSVYEKVLELYCLQILPKLEQWAYAQDFLEYERELPASSREKLIRSLRSLQAEAMSSRSVPSPPQEDWSPRSNSPAPSTSSSSSSLSTTSTHTVVPAGRTLQPLSALTPLAPANSSTTSLLSDSTATPEQTSRHPVLRSRTAADPKPTPFSSGPSAASRSPTQSAAVRPANLSIYAIIKASLAPYISTSNVTTIFLLFVVFPLVSLALRARHRKRQALNRSITPIQSAELVRRRLQMAGAGPLSKAWGEMLRVVYDTLRMAGSGLV
;
A
#
# COMPACT_ATOMS: atom_id res chain seq x y z
N MET A 1 48.02 14.10 -36.58
CA MET A 1 47.48 12.86 -37.18
C MET A 1 48.63 11.87 -37.37
N PRO A 2 48.43 10.54 -37.24
CA PRO A 2 47.57 9.72 -36.38
C PRO A 2 48.46 8.97 -35.33
N THR A 3 48.00 8.25 -34.31
CA THR A 3 47.46 6.88 -34.39
C THR A 3 46.97 6.49 -32.99
N ALA A 4 45.70 6.13 -32.88
CA ALA A 4 45.11 5.63 -31.64
C ALA A 4 45.33 4.12 -31.54
N THR A 5 46.01 3.68 -30.48
CA THR A 5 46.21 2.27 -30.14
C THR A 5 44.95 1.76 -29.43
N SER A 6 44.24 0.82 -30.06
CA SER A 6 43.13 0.08 -29.45
C SER A 6 43.65 -1.25 -28.91
N THR A 7 43.65 -1.41 -27.59
CA THR A 7 44.05 -2.65 -26.91
C THR A 7 42.86 -3.58 -26.83
N LEU A 8 42.91 -4.67 -27.60
CA LEU A 8 41.91 -5.72 -27.61
C LEU A 8 42.30 -6.80 -26.59
N SER A 9 41.62 -6.82 -25.45
CA SER A 9 41.82 -7.83 -24.40
C SER A 9 41.18 -9.15 -24.83
N GLN A 10 42.01 -10.07 -25.31
CA GLN A 10 41.64 -11.44 -25.64
C GLN A 10 41.50 -12.25 -24.34
N VAL A 11 40.27 -12.48 -23.89
CA VAL A 11 39.97 -13.39 -22.78
C VAL A 11 40.08 -14.82 -23.30
N ALA A 12 41.11 -15.53 -22.84
CA ALA A 12 41.30 -16.95 -23.07
C ALA A 12 40.21 -17.74 -22.32
N TYR A 13 39.24 -18.26 -23.06
CA TYR A 13 38.35 -19.30 -22.58
C TYR A 13 39.14 -20.61 -22.48
N SER A 14 39.39 -21.06 -21.25
CA SER A 14 39.78 -22.44 -20.98
C SER A 14 38.55 -23.33 -21.09
N ASP A 15 38.66 -24.29 -22.00
CA ASP A 15 37.64 -25.24 -22.43
C ASP A 15 37.48 -26.37 -21.39
N PRO A 16 36.35 -26.47 -20.64
CA PRO A 16 36.12 -27.61 -19.77
C PRO A 16 35.60 -28.79 -20.59
N LYS A 17 36.42 -29.86 -20.61
CA LYS A 17 36.10 -31.20 -21.14
C LYS A 17 34.64 -31.62 -20.86
N PRO A 18 33.86 -32.00 -21.89
CA PRO A 18 32.49 -32.46 -21.69
C PRO A 18 32.49 -33.90 -21.15
N LEU A 19 32.04 -34.07 -19.91
CA LEU A 19 31.65 -35.39 -19.40
C LEU A 19 30.35 -35.80 -20.10
N LYS A 20 30.49 -36.79 -20.96
CA LYS A 20 29.46 -37.43 -21.79
C LYS A 20 28.50 -38.23 -20.90
N GLY A 21 27.52 -37.53 -20.34
CA GLY A 21 26.32 -38.09 -19.72
C GLY A 21 25.08 -37.47 -20.36
N SER A 22 24.81 -37.82 -21.63
CA SER A 22 23.61 -37.34 -22.33
C SER A 22 22.37 -38.03 -21.75
N ILE A 23 21.78 -37.40 -20.73
CA ILE A 23 20.36 -37.61 -20.46
C ILE A 23 19.63 -36.98 -21.66
N PRO A 24 18.81 -37.72 -22.41
CA PRO A 24 18.07 -37.15 -23.51
C PRO A 24 17.21 -35.99 -22.97
N VAL A 25 17.43 -34.79 -23.50
CA VAL A 25 16.50 -33.67 -23.36
C VAL A 25 15.26 -34.09 -24.13
N THR A 26 14.38 -34.79 -23.43
CA THR A 26 13.07 -35.22 -23.95
C THR A 26 12.34 -33.97 -24.40
N ALA A 27 11.98 -33.96 -25.69
CA ALA A 27 11.12 -32.94 -26.28
C ALA A 27 9.96 -32.63 -25.32
N VAL A 28 9.82 -31.35 -24.98
CA VAL A 28 8.74 -30.82 -24.15
C VAL A 28 7.44 -31.11 -24.90
N LEU A 29 6.82 -32.26 -24.63
CA LEU A 29 5.42 -32.49 -24.98
C LEU A 29 4.61 -31.35 -24.35
N PRO A 30 3.54 -30.88 -25.00
CA PRO A 30 2.68 -29.85 -24.45
C PRO A 30 2.14 -30.30 -23.09
N THR A 31 2.75 -29.80 -22.02
CA THR A 31 2.36 -30.09 -20.65
C THR A 31 1.00 -29.46 -20.43
N THR A 32 0.00 -30.30 -20.16
CA THR A 32 -1.36 -29.82 -19.92
C THR A 32 -1.38 -28.84 -18.74
N PRO A 33 -2.24 -27.80 -18.74
CA PRO A 33 -2.28 -26.82 -17.66
C PRO A 33 -2.56 -27.47 -16.29
N ALA A 34 -3.29 -28.58 -16.25
CA ALA A 34 -3.54 -29.36 -15.04
C ALA A 34 -2.25 -29.91 -14.40
N SER A 35 -1.33 -30.47 -15.20
CA SER A 35 -0.03 -30.94 -14.70
C SER A 35 0.83 -29.82 -14.14
N THR A 36 0.78 -28.62 -14.73
CA THR A 36 1.52 -27.45 -14.24
C THR A 36 1.00 -27.00 -12.88
N VAL A 37 -0.32 -26.96 -12.67
CA VAL A 37 -0.90 -26.60 -11.35
C VAL A 37 -0.47 -27.58 -10.26
N GLN A 38 -0.44 -28.88 -10.56
CA GLN A 38 -0.01 -29.90 -9.60
C GLN A 38 1.46 -29.74 -9.20
N LEU A 39 2.32 -29.29 -10.13
CA LEU A 39 3.74 -29.05 -9.86
C LEU A 39 3.98 -27.72 -9.12
N LEU A 40 3.22 -26.68 -9.42
CA LEU A 40 3.37 -25.36 -8.80
C LEU A 40 2.92 -25.31 -7.33
N ARG A 41 1.92 -26.11 -6.94
CA ARG A 41 1.40 -26.13 -5.56
C ARG A 41 2.45 -26.52 -4.49
N PRO A 42 3.19 -27.65 -4.61
CA PRO A 42 4.23 -27.97 -3.64
C PRO A 42 5.40 -26.97 -3.68
N LEU A 43 5.74 -26.44 -4.86
CA LEU A 43 6.76 -25.39 -4.98
C LEU A 43 6.35 -24.12 -4.23
N TYR A 44 5.08 -23.71 -4.31
CA TYR A 44 4.57 -22.54 -3.59
C TYR A 44 4.66 -22.73 -2.08
N ASN A 45 4.24 -23.89 -1.57
CA ASN A 45 4.34 -24.19 -0.13
C ASN A 45 5.80 -24.18 0.35
N ARG A 46 6.73 -24.71 -0.46
CA ARG A 46 8.16 -24.68 -0.17
C ARG A 46 8.70 -23.24 -0.18
N ALA A 47 8.32 -22.43 -1.16
CA ALA A 47 8.74 -21.04 -1.28
C ALA A 47 8.19 -20.19 -0.13
N ALA A 48 6.92 -20.37 0.23
CA ALA A 48 6.30 -19.69 1.37
C ALA A 48 6.99 -20.07 2.70
N ARG A 49 7.34 -21.35 2.89
CA ARG A 49 8.10 -21.78 4.07
C ARG A 49 9.51 -21.19 4.10
N ALA A 50 10.21 -21.19 2.97
CA ALA A 50 11.53 -20.57 2.85
C ALA A 50 11.46 -19.06 3.17
N PHE A 51 10.44 -18.36 2.67
CA PHE A 51 10.19 -16.95 2.95
C PHE A 51 9.98 -16.69 4.45
N LEU A 52 9.14 -17.49 5.11
CA LEU A 52 8.90 -17.39 6.55
C LEU A 52 10.17 -17.64 7.39
N LEU A 53 11.03 -18.55 6.95
CA LEU A 53 12.33 -18.83 7.57
C LEU A 53 13.43 -17.83 7.18
N ARG A 54 13.09 -16.80 6.40
CA ARG A 54 14.01 -15.78 5.86
C ARG A 54 15.16 -16.36 5.00
N ASP A 55 14.93 -17.52 4.37
CA ASP A 55 15.83 -18.07 3.36
C ASP A 55 15.56 -17.39 2.00
N ILE A 56 16.12 -16.19 1.85
CA ILE A 56 15.92 -15.33 0.68
C ILE A 56 16.42 -15.97 -0.62
N PRO A 57 17.64 -16.56 -0.68
CA PRO A 57 18.14 -17.18 -1.91
C PRO A 57 17.26 -18.35 -2.38
N LEU A 58 16.82 -19.21 -1.45
CA LEU A 58 15.92 -20.31 -1.79
C LEU A 58 14.56 -19.80 -2.26
N THR A 59 13.99 -18.80 -1.57
CA THR A 59 12.71 -18.21 -1.96
C THR A 59 12.77 -17.63 -3.37
N GLN A 60 13.81 -16.84 -3.66
CA GLN A 60 14.01 -16.22 -4.97
C GLN A 60 14.17 -17.26 -6.08
N SER A 61 15.01 -18.29 -5.87
CA SER A 61 15.21 -19.36 -6.87
C SER A 61 13.93 -20.15 -7.16
N LEU A 62 13.08 -20.38 -6.14
CA LEU A 62 11.79 -21.05 -6.32
C LEU A 62 10.78 -20.16 -7.07
N ILE A 63 10.77 -18.85 -6.80
CA ILE A 63 9.95 -17.87 -7.52
C ILE A 63 10.36 -17.82 -8.99
N GLU A 64 11.66 -17.73 -9.29
CA GLU A 64 12.19 -17.73 -10.65
C GLU A 64 11.83 -19.02 -11.39
N SER A 65 11.97 -20.18 -10.73
CA SER A 65 11.57 -21.48 -11.29
C SER A 65 10.06 -21.57 -11.58
N ALA A 66 9.21 -20.98 -10.72
CA ALA A 66 7.78 -20.95 -10.94
C ALA A 66 7.39 -20.02 -12.10
N PHE A 67 7.98 -18.83 -12.19
CA PHE A 67 7.69 -17.88 -13.27
C PHE A 67 8.23 -18.33 -14.64
N ALA A 68 9.21 -19.25 -14.68
CA ALA A 68 9.57 -19.93 -15.92
C ALA A 68 8.43 -20.82 -16.47
N GLN A 69 7.47 -21.22 -15.63
CA GLN A 69 6.34 -22.07 -16.00
C GLN A 69 5.01 -21.31 -16.11
N ILE A 70 4.90 -20.16 -15.43
CA ILE A 70 3.70 -19.32 -15.42
C ILE A 70 3.81 -18.28 -16.53
N ASN A 71 3.10 -18.52 -17.62
CA ASN A 71 2.98 -17.58 -18.72
C ASN A 71 1.77 -16.63 -18.52
N PRO A 72 1.72 -15.47 -19.21
CA PRO A 72 0.51 -14.67 -19.35
C PRO A 72 -0.66 -15.47 -19.94
N PRO A 73 -1.92 -15.02 -19.77
CA PRO A 73 -3.09 -15.78 -20.19
C PRO A 73 -3.18 -15.87 -21.72
N ASP A 74 -3.33 -17.10 -22.21
CA ASP A 74 -3.50 -17.39 -23.64
C ASP A 74 -4.96 -17.58 -24.04
N VAL A 75 -5.78 -18.09 -23.11
CA VAL A 75 -7.17 -18.45 -23.32
C VAL A 75 -7.99 -18.01 -22.11
N VAL A 76 -9.23 -17.60 -22.35
CA VAL A 76 -10.23 -17.33 -21.31
C VAL A 76 -11.26 -18.46 -21.35
N PRO A 77 -11.50 -19.21 -20.26
CA PRO A 77 -11.00 -19.02 -18.89
C PRO A 77 -9.55 -19.50 -18.69
N ASP A 78 -8.79 -18.77 -17.86
CA ASP A 78 -7.38 -19.05 -17.59
C ASP A 78 -7.21 -20.07 -16.45
N PRO A 79 -6.69 -21.28 -16.72
CA PRO A 79 -6.52 -22.32 -15.71
C PRO A 79 -5.40 -22.00 -14.69
N LEU A 80 -4.47 -21.10 -15.03
CA LEU A 80 -3.34 -20.72 -14.19
C LEU A 80 -3.58 -19.41 -13.44
N ALA A 81 -4.75 -18.78 -13.57
CA ALA A 81 -5.06 -17.48 -12.97
C ALA A 81 -4.80 -17.45 -11.46
N GLU A 82 -5.26 -18.48 -10.74
CA GLU A 82 -5.05 -18.55 -9.29
C GLU A 82 -3.58 -18.74 -8.90
N GLN A 83 -2.84 -19.57 -9.65
CA GLN A 83 -1.41 -19.79 -9.39
C GLN A 83 -0.62 -18.51 -9.67
N ARG A 84 -0.87 -17.86 -10.80
CA ARG A 84 -0.25 -16.59 -11.18
C ARG A 84 -0.48 -15.52 -10.10
N ARG A 85 -1.73 -15.39 -9.60
CA ARG A 85 -2.08 -14.51 -8.48
C ARG A 85 -1.26 -14.82 -7.22
N LYS A 86 -1.22 -16.08 -6.79
CA LYS A 86 -0.51 -16.49 -5.56
C LYS A 86 0.99 -16.22 -5.63
N TRP A 87 1.61 -16.60 -6.74
CA TRP A 87 3.04 -16.41 -6.95
C TRP A 87 3.42 -14.94 -7.07
N ASP A 88 2.59 -14.12 -7.70
CA ASP A 88 2.86 -12.69 -7.81
C ASP A 88 2.76 -11.96 -6.46
N ILE A 89 1.75 -12.29 -5.64
CA ILE A 89 1.64 -11.76 -4.27
C ILE A 89 2.89 -12.11 -3.45
N LEU A 90 3.36 -13.37 -3.54
CA LEU A 90 4.58 -13.80 -2.84
C LEU A 90 5.81 -13.02 -3.33
N ARG A 91 5.94 -12.83 -4.65
CA ARG A 91 7.02 -12.05 -5.28
C ARG A 91 7.02 -10.60 -4.82
N ILE A 92 5.89 -9.90 -4.93
CA ILE A 92 5.75 -8.51 -4.50
C ILE A 92 6.09 -8.38 -3.01
N THR A 93 5.59 -9.30 -2.18
CA THR A 93 5.83 -9.29 -0.73
C THR A 93 7.30 -9.50 -0.38
N LEU A 94 7.97 -10.46 -1.05
CA LEU A 94 9.40 -10.72 -0.88
C LEU A 94 10.21 -9.48 -1.25
N GLU A 95 10.04 -8.97 -2.47
CA GLU A 95 10.83 -7.85 -2.99
C GLU A 95 10.59 -6.57 -2.16
N THR A 96 9.33 -6.28 -1.78
CA THR A 96 9.02 -5.14 -0.92
C THR A 96 9.65 -5.28 0.47
N THR A 97 9.66 -6.50 1.04
CA THR A 97 10.26 -6.74 2.36
C THR A 97 11.77 -6.57 2.32
N ILE A 98 12.43 -7.06 1.27
CA ILE A 98 13.89 -6.91 1.07
C ILE A 98 14.26 -5.46 0.80
N TYR A 99 13.43 -4.74 0.04
CA TYR A 99 13.64 -3.33 -0.23
C TYR A 99 13.52 -2.48 1.04
N PHE A 100 12.46 -2.73 1.83
CA PHE A 100 12.20 -1.99 3.08
C PHE A 100 13.17 -2.36 4.22
N SER A 101 13.56 -3.63 4.31
CA SER A 101 14.45 -4.15 5.36
C SER A 101 15.51 -5.06 4.73
N PRO A 102 16.59 -4.48 4.19
CA PRO A 102 17.61 -5.24 3.49
C PRO A 102 18.36 -6.16 4.46
N PRO A 103 18.54 -7.47 4.12
CA PRO A 103 19.40 -8.34 4.91
C PRO A 103 20.88 -7.96 4.74
N SER A 104 21.74 -8.43 5.64
CA SER A 104 23.19 -8.22 5.56
C SER A 104 23.73 -8.63 4.18
N GLN A 105 24.55 -7.75 3.56
CA GLN A 105 24.84 -7.73 2.12
C GLN A 105 25.48 -9.01 1.52
N GLY A 106 25.98 -9.94 2.33
CA GLY A 106 26.76 -11.09 1.87
C GLY A 106 25.98 -12.17 1.12
N ALA A 107 24.66 -12.27 1.29
CA ALA A 107 23.87 -13.42 0.83
C ALA A 107 22.78 -13.09 -0.21
N LEU A 108 22.69 -11.86 -0.70
CA LEU A 108 21.58 -11.46 -1.56
C LEU A 108 21.84 -11.81 -3.05
N PRO A 109 20.88 -12.45 -3.75
CA PRO A 109 20.92 -12.64 -5.20
C PRO A 109 21.11 -11.32 -5.97
N GLN A 110 21.77 -11.36 -7.13
CA GLN A 110 22.11 -10.15 -7.90
C GLN A 110 20.87 -9.35 -8.32
N SER A 111 19.81 -10.02 -8.78
CA SER A 111 18.54 -9.39 -9.16
C SER A 111 17.94 -8.54 -8.03
N LEU A 112 18.06 -9.00 -6.78
CA LEU A 112 17.57 -8.30 -5.60
C LEU A 112 18.49 -7.15 -5.17
N LYS A 113 19.80 -7.25 -5.44
CA LYS A 113 20.74 -6.13 -5.25
C LYS A 113 20.44 -5.00 -6.24
N ASP A 114 20.14 -5.36 -7.49
CA ASP A 114 19.78 -4.39 -8.51
C ASP A 114 18.50 -3.65 -8.12
N ILE A 115 17.51 -4.35 -7.57
CA ILE A 115 16.29 -3.76 -7.00
C ILE A 115 16.60 -2.77 -5.86
N GLN A 116 17.49 -3.13 -4.93
CA GLN A 116 17.87 -2.25 -3.81
C GLN A 116 18.56 -0.95 -4.28
N SER A 117 19.16 -0.95 -5.46
CA SER A 117 19.78 0.25 -6.05
C SER A 117 18.79 1.24 -6.67
N GLN A 118 17.53 0.83 -6.85
CA GLN A 118 16.49 1.65 -7.47
C GLN A 118 15.85 2.61 -6.46
N SER A 119 15.29 3.72 -6.95
CA SER A 119 14.42 4.57 -6.13
C SER A 119 13.11 3.85 -5.79
N PRO A 120 12.44 4.17 -4.67
CA PRO A 120 11.21 3.47 -4.27
C PRO A 120 10.11 3.55 -5.33
N GLN A 121 10.02 4.71 -6.00
CA GLN A 121 9.09 4.96 -7.10
C GLN A 121 9.41 4.07 -8.32
N SER A 122 10.67 4.03 -8.76
CA SER A 122 11.09 3.19 -9.89
C SER A 122 10.87 1.70 -9.62
N PHE A 123 11.14 1.27 -8.39
CA PHE A 123 10.89 -0.09 -7.94
C PHE A 123 9.40 -0.45 -8.02
N LEU A 124 8.52 0.40 -7.48
CA LEU A 124 7.07 0.16 -7.51
C LEU A 124 6.51 0.21 -8.94
N THR A 125 7.00 1.10 -9.80
CA THR A 125 6.67 1.10 -11.24
C THR A 125 7.01 -0.23 -11.87
N THR A 126 8.22 -0.74 -11.62
CA THR A 126 8.65 -2.04 -12.14
C THR A 126 7.77 -3.18 -11.63
N LEU A 127 7.39 -3.17 -10.34
CA LEU A 127 6.46 -4.14 -9.77
C LEU A 127 5.08 -4.08 -10.46
N TYR A 128 4.55 -2.87 -10.64
CA TYR A 128 3.24 -2.65 -11.25
C TYR A 128 3.23 -3.12 -12.70
N ASP A 129 4.15 -2.64 -13.52
CA ASP A 129 4.26 -3.00 -14.94
C ASP A 129 4.42 -4.52 -15.13
N ARG A 130 5.27 -5.14 -14.32
CA ARG A 130 5.49 -6.59 -14.37
C ARG A 130 4.24 -7.38 -13.98
N SER A 131 3.45 -6.88 -13.04
CA SER A 131 2.18 -7.49 -12.65
C SER A 131 1.15 -7.33 -13.77
N LEU A 132 1.05 -6.14 -14.34
CA LEU A 132 0.15 -5.87 -15.46
C LEU A 132 0.46 -6.76 -16.68
N ILE A 133 1.72 -6.87 -17.09
CA ILE A 133 2.16 -7.75 -18.19
C ILE A 133 1.83 -9.21 -17.90
N LEU A 134 1.97 -9.63 -16.64
CA LEU A 134 1.73 -11.00 -16.22
C LEU A 134 0.25 -11.38 -16.36
N PHE A 135 -0.68 -10.46 -16.14
CA PHE A 135 -2.12 -10.73 -16.26
C PHE A 135 -2.77 -10.27 -17.57
N ALA A 136 -2.07 -9.51 -18.41
CA ALA A 136 -2.57 -9.07 -19.71
C ALA A 136 -2.66 -10.24 -20.73
N PRO A 137 -3.82 -10.49 -21.36
CA PRO A 137 -3.95 -11.49 -22.42
C PRO A 137 -2.97 -11.25 -23.59
N LYS A 138 -2.35 -12.31 -24.12
CA LYS A 138 -1.33 -12.20 -25.19
C LYS A 138 -1.75 -11.41 -26.45
N PRO A 139 -2.98 -11.50 -27.00
CA PRO A 139 -3.29 -10.83 -28.26
C PRO A 139 -3.39 -9.30 -28.14
N ASP A 140 -3.45 -8.75 -26.92
CA ASP A 140 -3.80 -7.34 -26.68
C ASP A 140 -2.71 -6.56 -25.92
N ARG A 141 -1.44 -6.88 -26.23
CA ARG A 141 -0.28 -6.20 -25.61
C ARG A 141 -0.17 -4.71 -25.93
N SER A 142 -0.94 -4.21 -26.91
CA SER A 142 -0.99 -2.80 -27.27
C SER A 142 -1.67 -1.92 -26.21
N SER A 143 -2.55 -2.49 -25.39
CA SER A 143 -3.14 -1.78 -24.26
C SER A 143 -3.17 -2.67 -23.03
N VAL A 144 -2.13 -2.56 -22.22
CA VAL A 144 -2.06 -3.20 -20.91
C VAL A 144 -3.19 -2.62 -20.04
N ASN A 145 -4.24 -3.41 -19.80
CA ASN A 145 -5.43 -2.97 -19.09
C ASN A 145 -5.35 -3.35 -17.59
N PRO A 146 -5.34 -2.39 -16.65
CA PRO A 146 -5.26 -2.65 -15.21
C PRO A 146 -6.46 -3.41 -14.65
N ILE A 147 -7.60 -3.46 -15.35
CA ILE A 147 -8.74 -4.29 -14.94
C ILE A 147 -8.39 -5.78 -14.92
N CYS A 148 -7.46 -6.22 -15.77
CA CYS A 148 -7.05 -7.62 -15.82
C CYS A 148 -6.28 -8.05 -14.55
N LEU A 149 -5.83 -7.09 -13.75
CA LEU A 149 -5.10 -7.35 -12.53
C LEU A 149 -6.04 -7.90 -11.45
N PRO A 150 -5.76 -9.09 -10.86
CA PRO A 150 -6.55 -9.58 -9.74
C PRO A 150 -6.47 -8.59 -8.59
N THR A 151 -7.60 -8.27 -7.98
CA THR A 151 -7.63 -7.20 -6.98
C THR A 151 -6.79 -7.50 -5.74
N GLN A 152 -6.55 -8.77 -5.40
CA GLN A 152 -5.61 -9.11 -4.32
C GLN A 152 -4.17 -8.67 -4.65
N VAL A 153 -3.76 -8.74 -5.92
CA VAL A 153 -2.45 -8.24 -6.39
C VAL A 153 -2.44 -6.70 -6.32
N LEU A 154 -3.51 -6.05 -6.79
CA LEU A 154 -3.68 -4.59 -6.68
C LEU A 154 -3.56 -4.10 -5.24
N ILE A 155 -4.29 -4.72 -4.30
CA ILE A 155 -4.24 -4.41 -2.87
C ILE A 155 -2.82 -4.62 -2.31
N THR A 156 -2.13 -5.68 -2.74
CA THR A 156 -0.76 -5.95 -2.30
C THR A 156 0.19 -4.84 -2.78
N LEU A 157 0.07 -4.39 -4.03
CA LEU A 157 0.86 -3.28 -4.56
C LEU A 157 0.58 -1.95 -3.85
N ILE A 158 -0.67 -1.66 -3.54
CA ILE A 158 -1.07 -0.49 -2.73
C ILE A 158 -0.44 -0.56 -1.34
N HIS A 159 -0.47 -1.73 -0.70
CA HIS A 159 0.20 -1.90 0.59
C HIS A 159 1.73 -1.74 0.48
N SER A 160 2.34 -2.22 -0.61
CA SER A 160 3.76 -1.99 -0.88
C SER A 160 4.08 -0.50 -0.99
N SER A 161 3.26 0.29 -1.69
CA SER A 161 3.50 1.75 -1.78
C SER A 161 3.34 2.45 -0.44
N LEU A 162 2.35 2.07 0.37
CA LEU A 162 2.17 2.60 1.73
C LEU A 162 3.32 2.24 2.66
N ARG A 163 3.89 1.03 2.52
CA ARG A 163 5.01 0.53 3.30
C ARG A 163 6.33 1.20 2.93
N LEU A 164 6.53 1.52 1.66
CA LEU A 164 7.69 2.26 1.16
C LEU A 164 7.55 3.79 1.28
N ASP A 165 6.52 4.25 1.99
CA ASP A 165 6.19 5.66 2.17
C ASP A 165 6.11 6.46 0.87
N THR A 166 5.52 5.84 -0.15
CA THR A 166 5.27 6.43 -1.48
C THR A 166 3.77 6.41 -1.79
N PRO A 167 2.94 7.10 -0.99
CA PRO A 167 1.49 7.13 -1.18
C PRO A 167 1.09 7.72 -2.55
N ASP A 168 1.88 8.60 -3.15
CA ASP A 168 1.64 9.13 -4.49
C ASP A 168 1.55 8.02 -5.55
N PHE A 169 2.42 7.01 -5.46
CA PHE A 169 2.37 5.88 -6.38
C PHE A 169 1.14 5.01 -6.13
N GLY A 170 0.77 4.82 -4.86
CA GLY A 170 -0.47 4.14 -4.49
C GLY A 170 -1.70 4.82 -5.08
N ARG A 171 -1.72 6.15 -5.11
CA ARG A 171 -2.76 6.93 -5.78
C ARG A 171 -2.79 6.65 -7.28
N ILE A 172 -1.64 6.65 -7.97
CA ILE A 172 -1.55 6.33 -9.41
C ILE A 172 -2.13 4.96 -9.71
N ILE A 173 -1.75 3.93 -8.94
CA ILE A 173 -2.25 2.56 -9.10
C ILE A 173 -3.78 2.51 -9.00
N VAL A 174 -4.34 3.13 -7.95
CA VAL A 174 -5.79 3.12 -7.71
C VAL A 174 -6.52 3.89 -8.81
N GLU A 175 -6.07 5.10 -9.15
CA GLU A 175 -6.72 5.93 -10.17
C GLU A 175 -6.65 5.29 -11.56
N ASP A 176 -5.53 4.68 -11.92
CA ASP A 176 -5.40 3.94 -13.19
C ASP A 176 -6.40 2.78 -13.24
N TRP A 177 -6.47 1.97 -12.17
CA TRP A 177 -7.45 0.89 -12.05
C TRP A 177 -8.90 1.38 -12.11
N LEU A 178 -9.23 2.46 -11.38
CA LEU A 178 -10.56 3.08 -11.40
C LEU A 178 -10.92 3.64 -12.78
N SER A 179 -9.96 4.24 -13.49
CA SER A 179 -10.20 4.89 -14.79
C SER A 179 -10.58 3.92 -15.90
N LYS A 180 -10.10 2.68 -15.80
CA LYS A 180 -10.33 1.66 -16.83
C LYS A 180 -11.51 0.78 -16.51
N ARG A 181 -11.91 0.69 -15.23
CA ARG A 181 -13.02 -0.13 -14.80
C ARG A 181 -14.30 0.27 -15.53
N ASP A 182 -14.66 -0.53 -16.53
CA ASP A 182 -15.97 -0.43 -17.15
C ASP A 182 -17.01 -0.76 -16.08
N VAL A 183 -18.03 0.09 -15.99
CA VAL A 183 -19.25 -0.16 -15.21
C VAL A 183 -20.01 -1.27 -15.93
N ALA A 184 -19.44 -2.49 -15.92
CA ALA A 184 -20.12 -3.66 -16.42
C ALA A 184 -21.41 -3.79 -15.62
N PRO A 185 -22.55 -4.06 -16.29
CA PRO A 185 -23.83 -4.17 -15.61
C PRO A 185 -23.69 -5.22 -14.52
N ALA A 186 -23.93 -4.79 -13.27
CA ALA A 186 -23.72 -5.56 -12.06
C ALA A 186 -24.47 -6.90 -12.10
N GLU A 187 -23.86 -7.91 -12.72
CA GLU A 187 -24.19 -9.31 -12.50
C GLU A 187 -23.63 -9.69 -11.13
N GLN A 188 -24.36 -9.24 -10.11
CA GLN A 188 -24.60 -9.76 -8.76
C GLN A 188 -23.56 -10.66 -8.05
N ASP A 189 -22.29 -10.60 -8.39
CA ASP A 189 -21.23 -11.26 -7.63
C ASP A 189 -20.92 -10.40 -6.39
N THR A 190 -21.51 -10.79 -5.26
CA THR A 190 -21.29 -10.16 -3.94
C THR A 190 -19.82 -10.05 -3.57
N GLU A 191 -18.98 -10.94 -4.11
CA GLU A 191 -17.53 -10.91 -3.92
C GLU A 191 -16.88 -9.71 -4.61
N SER A 192 -17.34 -9.33 -5.81
CA SER A 192 -16.80 -8.17 -6.53
C SER A 192 -17.04 -6.84 -5.77
N SER A 193 -18.20 -6.74 -5.11
CA SER A 193 -18.58 -5.55 -4.33
C SER A 193 -17.70 -5.38 -3.09
N SER A 194 -17.39 -6.46 -2.37
CA SER A 194 -16.56 -6.38 -1.15
C SER A 194 -15.12 -6.02 -1.48
N VAL A 195 -14.63 -6.49 -2.61
CA VAL A 195 -13.29 -6.23 -3.13
C VAL A 195 -13.13 -4.76 -3.53
N TYR A 196 -14.10 -4.20 -4.24
CA TYR A 196 -14.11 -2.78 -4.57
C TYR A 196 -14.16 -1.88 -3.32
N GLU A 197 -15.04 -2.21 -2.37
CA GLU A 197 -15.12 -1.50 -1.09
C GLU A 197 -13.74 -1.47 -0.41
N LYS A 198 -12.98 -2.58 -0.47
CA LYS A 198 -11.65 -2.64 0.13
C LYS A 198 -10.63 -1.74 -0.56
N VAL A 199 -10.65 -1.64 -1.89
CA VAL A 199 -9.77 -0.72 -2.63
C VAL A 199 -10.06 0.73 -2.26
N LEU A 200 -11.35 1.11 -2.22
CA LEU A 200 -11.75 2.46 -1.80
C LEU A 200 -11.41 2.76 -0.33
N GLU A 201 -11.52 1.77 0.56
CA GLU A 201 -11.09 1.91 1.95
C GLU A 201 -9.61 2.27 2.03
N LEU A 202 -8.73 1.56 1.31
CA LEU A 202 -7.30 1.86 1.27
C LEU A 202 -7.02 3.23 0.66
N TYR A 203 -7.70 3.57 -0.42
CA TYR A 203 -7.51 4.83 -1.11
C TYR A 203 -7.92 6.03 -0.24
N CYS A 204 -9.15 6.02 0.26
CA CYS A 204 -9.72 7.15 0.99
C CYS A 204 -9.24 7.23 2.44
N LEU A 205 -8.93 6.11 3.10
CA LEU A 205 -8.55 6.11 4.52
C LEU A 205 -7.04 5.98 4.77
N GLN A 206 -6.24 5.56 3.78
CA GLN A 206 -4.79 5.39 3.97
C GLN A 206 -3.98 6.26 3.00
N ILE A 207 -4.24 6.17 1.70
CA ILE A 207 -3.45 6.90 0.68
C ILE A 207 -3.71 8.41 0.77
N LEU A 208 -4.96 8.86 0.57
CA LEU A 208 -5.28 10.29 0.50
C LEU A 208 -4.98 11.05 1.81
N PRO A 209 -5.23 10.47 3.00
CA PRO A 209 -4.80 11.07 4.27
C PRO A 209 -3.28 11.26 4.38
N LYS A 210 -2.48 10.27 3.95
CA LYS A 210 -1.02 10.39 3.92
C LYS A 210 -0.55 11.50 2.96
N LEU A 211 -1.33 11.80 1.92
CA LEU A 211 -1.10 12.91 1.00
C LEU A 211 -1.69 14.25 1.47
N GLU A 212 -2.26 14.29 2.67
CA GLU A 212 -3.02 15.44 3.21
C GLU A 212 -4.21 15.89 2.34
N GLN A 213 -4.70 15.03 1.45
CA GLN A 213 -5.80 15.30 0.51
C GLN A 213 -7.17 14.95 1.09
N TRP A 214 -7.44 15.41 2.31
CA TRP A 214 -8.66 15.10 3.07
C TRP A 214 -9.95 15.55 2.38
N ALA A 215 -9.96 16.78 1.84
CA ALA A 215 -11.12 17.34 1.16
C ALA A 215 -11.45 16.54 -0.11
N TYR A 216 -10.42 16.18 -0.88
CA TYR A 216 -10.59 15.36 -2.07
C TYR A 216 -11.13 13.96 -1.74
N ALA A 217 -10.67 13.33 -0.65
CA ALA A 217 -11.20 12.04 -0.20
C ALA A 217 -12.69 12.13 0.17
N GLN A 218 -13.10 13.22 0.82
CA GLN A 218 -14.51 13.46 1.16
C GLN A 218 -15.35 13.67 -0.10
N ASP A 219 -14.93 14.57 -1.00
CA ASP A 219 -15.64 14.85 -2.25
C ASP A 219 -15.78 13.58 -3.09
N PHE A 220 -14.69 12.81 -3.23
CA PHE A 220 -14.70 11.53 -3.94
C PHE A 220 -15.77 10.59 -3.38
N LEU A 221 -15.82 10.40 -2.06
CA LEU A 221 -16.83 9.55 -1.43
C LEU A 221 -18.25 10.11 -1.57
N GLU A 222 -18.44 11.43 -1.59
CA GLU A 222 -19.77 12.04 -1.77
C GLU A 222 -20.33 11.80 -3.19
N TYR A 223 -19.47 11.81 -4.21
CA TYR A 223 -19.86 11.57 -5.60
C TYR A 223 -19.84 10.09 -6.02
N GLU A 224 -19.33 9.20 -5.18
CA GLU A 224 -19.26 7.76 -5.45
C GLU A 224 -20.67 7.13 -5.53
N ARG A 225 -20.94 6.38 -6.60
CA ARG A 225 -22.26 5.81 -6.92
C ARG A 225 -22.28 4.28 -6.92
N GLU A 226 -21.13 3.64 -7.08
CA GLU A 226 -21.04 2.17 -7.13
C GLU A 226 -21.11 1.55 -5.74
N LEU A 227 -20.60 2.26 -4.72
CA LEU A 227 -20.56 1.75 -3.36
C LEU A 227 -21.96 1.79 -2.70
N PRO A 228 -22.39 0.74 -1.97
CA PRO A 228 -23.61 0.77 -1.18
C PRO A 228 -23.63 1.96 -0.20
N ALA A 229 -24.78 2.63 -0.06
CA ALA A 229 -24.92 3.83 0.75
C ALA A 229 -24.44 3.64 2.20
N SER A 230 -24.71 2.46 2.79
CA SER A 230 -24.25 2.11 4.14
C SER A 230 -22.73 2.02 4.25
N SER A 231 -22.06 1.40 3.27
CA SER A 231 -20.59 1.29 3.24
C SER A 231 -19.96 2.67 3.01
N ARG A 232 -20.55 3.48 2.12
CA ARG A 232 -20.12 4.86 1.88
C ARG A 232 -20.20 5.75 3.12
N GLU A 233 -21.34 5.71 3.82
CA GLU A 233 -21.51 6.46 5.09
C GLU A 233 -20.52 6.01 6.17
N LYS A 234 -20.24 4.71 6.24
CA LYS A 234 -19.21 4.16 7.13
C LYS A 234 -17.83 4.72 6.80
N LEU A 235 -17.42 4.72 5.52
CA LEU A 235 -16.13 5.28 5.10
C LEU A 235 -16.04 6.78 5.39
N ILE A 236 -17.09 7.56 5.10
CA ILE A 236 -17.13 9.01 5.41
C ILE A 236 -16.97 9.25 6.91
N ARG A 237 -17.66 8.47 7.76
CA ARG A 237 -17.55 8.59 9.22
C ARG A 237 -16.13 8.26 9.70
N SER A 238 -15.53 7.18 9.18
CA SER A 238 -14.15 6.80 9.48
C SER A 238 -13.15 7.88 9.04
N LEU A 239 -13.32 8.46 7.86
CA LEU A 239 -12.46 9.53 7.34
C LEU A 239 -12.50 10.76 8.26
N ARG A 240 -13.69 11.21 8.66
CA ARG A 240 -13.85 12.35 9.58
C ARG A 240 -13.21 12.09 10.95
N SER A 241 -13.33 10.87 11.44
CA SER A 241 -12.68 10.46 12.70
C SER A 241 -11.15 10.56 12.60
N LEU A 242 -10.56 10.02 11.53
CA LEU A 242 -9.12 10.08 11.29
C LEU A 242 -8.64 11.52 11.10
N GLN A 243 -9.41 12.35 10.42
CA GLN A 243 -9.09 13.77 10.24
C GLN A 243 -9.09 14.53 11.57
N ALA A 244 -10.09 14.30 12.42
CA ALA A 244 -10.16 14.92 13.75
C ALA A 244 -8.95 14.49 14.61
N GLU A 245 -8.60 13.21 14.60
CA GLU A 245 -7.42 12.67 15.29
C GLU A 245 -6.12 13.33 14.81
N ALA A 246 -5.92 13.42 13.49
CA ALA A 246 -4.74 14.06 12.90
C ALA A 246 -4.64 15.56 13.23
N MET A 247 -5.77 16.27 13.31
CA MET A 247 -5.81 17.68 13.74
C MET A 247 -5.46 17.82 15.23
N SER A 248 -5.96 16.91 16.08
CA SER A 248 -5.63 16.90 17.51
C SER A 248 -4.17 16.53 17.79
N SER A 249 -3.55 15.64 17.00
CA SER A 249 -2.13 15.33 17.14
C SER A 249 -1.21 16.48 16.69
N ARG A 250 -1.67 17.31 15.73
CA ARG A 250 -0.92 18.45 15.24
C ARG A 250 -0.96 19.65 16.19
N SER A 251 -1.98 19.76 17.04
CA SER A 251 -1.96 20.68 18.18
C SER A 251 -1.00 20.14 19.25
N VAL A 252 0.30 20.19 18.97
CA VAL A 252 1.33 20.03 20.00
C VAL A 252 1.02 21.08 21.07
N PRO A 253 0.81 20.69 22.34
CA PRO A 253 0.64 21.65 23.41
C PRO A 253 1.85 22.57 23.36
N SER A 254 1.62 23.88 23.16
CA SER A 254 2.69 24.86 23.31
C SER A 254 3.45 24.50 24.59
N PRO A 255 4.79 24.37 24.55
CA PRO A 255 5.55 24.07 25.75
C PRO A 255 5.07 25.03 26.83
N PRO A 256 4.82 24.55 28.07
CA PRO A 256 4.39 25.43 29.14
C PRO A 256 5.37 26.59 29.11
N GLN A 257 4.86 27.81 28.86
CA GLN A 257 5.68 28.99 28.98
C GLN A 257 6.26 28.88 30.38
N GLU A 258 7.56 28.56 30.47
CA GLU A 258 8.26 28.77 31.71
C GLU A 258 7.98 30.23 32.05
N ASP A 259 7.35 30.46 33.19
CA ASP A 259 7.21 31.80 33.74
C ASP A 259 8.62 32.24 34.07
N TRP A 260 9.31 32.83 33.08
CA TRP A 260 10.51 33.63 33.30
C TRP A 260 10.05 34.83 34.12
N SER A 261 9.99 34.62 35.43
CA SER A 261 9.80 35.67 36.41
C SER A 261 10.80 36.78 36.07
N PRO A 262 10.33 38.00 35.78
CA PRO A 262 11.22 39.09 35.40
C PRO A 262 12.10 39.42 36.60
N ARG A 263 13.39 39.06 36.53
CA ARG A 263 14.38 39.60 37.46
C ARG A 263 14.50 41.10 37.18
N SER A 264 14.31 41.86 38.25
CA SER A 264 14.30 43.32 38.32
C SER A 264 15.49 43.97 37.61
N ASN A 265 15.15 45.00 36.84
CA ASN A 265 16.06 45.92 36.15
C ASN A 265 17.06 46.60 37.09
N SER A 266 18.30 46.73 36.63
CA SER A 266 19.21 47.83 37.00
C SER A 266 19.68 48.54 35.72
N PRO A 267 19.77 49.89 35.71
CA PRO A 267 19.95 50.68 34.49
C PRO A 267 21.42 51.04 34.26
N ALA A 268 21.87 51.04 33.00
CA ALA A 268 22.72 52.11 32.44
C ALA A 268 22.95 51.93 30.93
N PRO A 269 23.01 53.02 30.15
CA PRO A 269 23.15 53.01 28.70
C PRO A 269 24.62 53.17 28.27
N SER A 270 24.99 52.55 27.14
CA SER A 270 26.08 53.05 26.30
C SER A 270 25.82 52.69 24.84
N THR A 271 25.56 53.75 24.09
CA THR A 271 25.63 53.86 22.65
C THR A 271 27.06 53.70 22.13
N SER A 272 27.14 53.29 20.86
CA SER A 272 28.15 53.71 19.87
C SER A 272 29.26 52.72 19.49
N SER A 273 29.23 52.44 18.18
CA SER A 273 30.35 52.49 17.23
C SER A 273 31.05 51.18 16.82
N SER A 274 30.80 50.86 15.55
CA SER A 274 31.80 50.75 14.48
C SER A 274 32.98 49.78 14.68
N SER A 275 33.09 48.78 13.81
CA SER A 275 33.85 48.90 12.54
C SER A 275 34.18 47.51 11.97
N SER A 276 33.96 47.37 10.67
CA SER A 276 34.78 46.70 9.65
C SER A 276 35.71 45.54 10.05
N SER A 277 35.62 44.41 9.34
CA SER A 277 36.75 43.91 8.52
C SER A 277 36.38 42.70 7.65
N LEU A 278 37.04 42.69 6.50
CA LEU A 278 36.95 41.76 5.39
C LEU A 278 37.54 40.37 5.69
N SER A 279 37.04 39.39 4.93
CA SER A 279 37.74 38.21 4.39
C SER A 279 38.50 37.28 5.34
N THR A 280 38.12 36.00 5.38
CA THR A 280 38.99 34.90 4.92
C THR A 280 38.24 33.57 4.92
N THR A 281 38.42 32.85 3.82
CA THR A 281 38.03 31.46 3.58
C THR A 281 38.63 30.54 4.65
N SER A 282 37.79 29.89 5.45
CA SER A 282 38.24 28.85 6.39
C SER A 282 37.66 27.49 5.97
N THR A 283 38.53 26.71 5.32
CA THR A 283 38.33 25.30 4.99
C THR A 283 38.64 24.49 6.24
N HIS A 284 37.62 24.01 6.95
CA HIS A 284 37.82 23.11 8.09
C HIS A 284 37.73 21.65 7.63
N THR A 285 38.89 21.07 7.33
CA THR A 285 39.09 19.62 7.18
C THR A 285 39.24 19.03 8.59
N VAL A 286 38.28 18.22 9.02
CA VAL A 286 38.39 17.43 10.27
C VAL A 286 38.96 16.05 9.91
N VAL A 287 40.18 15.77 10.37
CA VAL A 287 40.83 14.45 10.32
C VAL A 287 40.70 13.79 11.71
N PRO A 288 40.34 12.50 11.81
CA PRO A 288 40.23 11.81 13.09
C PRO A 288 41.61 11.46 13.67
N ALA A 289 41.81 11.82 14.94
CA ALA A 289 42.98 11.46 15.72
C ALA A 289 42.96 9.98 16.13
N GLY A 290 44.08 9.30 15.88
CA GLY A 290 44.29 7.90 16.19
C GLY A 290 44.40 7.60 17.69
N ARG A 291 44.11 6.34 18.03
CA ARG A 291 44.56 5.73 19.27
C ARG A 291 45.49 4.56 18.95
N THR A 292 46.65 4.68 19.56
CA THR A 292 47.87 3.90 19.41
C THR A 292 47.73 2.51 20.05
N LEU A 293 48.34 1.55 19.36
CA LEU A 293 48.55 0.15 19.75
C LEU A 293 49.54 0.03 20.92
N GLN A 294 49.43 -1.07 21.67
CA GLN A 294 50.62 -1.76 22.19
C GLN A 294 50.59 -3.27 21.88
N PRO A 295 51.77 -3.91 21.75
CA PRO A 295 51.97 -5.22 21.14
C PRO A 295 52.38 -6.30 22.16
N LEU A 296 52.39 -7.58 21.75
CA LEU A 296 53.40 -8.58 22.14
C LEU A 296 53.27 -9.87 21.28
N SER A 297 54.36 -10.14 20.55
CA SER A 297 54.98 -11.43 20.15
C SER A 297 54.12 -12.55 19.50
N ALA A 298 54.34 -12.93 18.23
CA ALA A 298 55.41 -13.83 17.69
C ALA A 298 55.28 -15.28 18.23
N LEU A 299 55.13 -16.37 17.46
CA LEU A 299 55.85 -16.84 16.27
C LEU A 299 54.99 -17.83 15.41
N THR A 300 55.08 -17.67 14.09
CA THR A 300 55.24 -18.64 12.95
C THR A 300 55.25 -20.19 13.19
N PRO A 301 55.20 -21.08 12.15
CA PRO A 301 54.20 -21.33 11.08
C PRO A 301 54.04 -22.84 10.68
N LEU A 302 53.42 -23.09 9.50
CA LEU A 302 53.54 -24.25 8.57
C LEU A 302 52.52 -25.42 8.59
N ALA A 303 51.69 -25.41 7.53
CA ALA A 303 51.50 -26.48 6.51
C ALA A 303 50.63 -27.75 6.79
N PRO A 304 50.13 -28.41 5.72
CA PRO A 304 48.79 -28.99 5.64
C PRO A 304 48.74 -30.52 5.42
N ALA A 305 47.58 -31.17 5.62
CA ALA A 305 47.24 -32.44 4.97
C ALA A 305 45.75 -32.83 5.14
N ASN A 306 45.04 -32.94 4.01
CA ASN A 306 44.30 -34.10 3.51
C ASN A 306 43.37 -34.98 4.38
N SER A 307 42.20 -35.25 3.76
CA SER A 307 41.46 -36.53 3.68
C SER A 307 40.37 -36.87 4.72
N SER A 308 39.13 -36.78 4.23
CA SER A 308 38.04 -37.77 4.25
C SER A 308 37.96 -38.82 5.37
N THR A 309 36.79 -38.94 6.04
CA THR A 309 35.84 -40.10 5.94
C THR A 309 34.74 -40.09 7.02
N THR A 310 33.51 -40.33 6.57
CA THR A 310 32.37 -41.08 7.17
C THR A 310 32.19 -41.26 8.68
N SER A 311 30.99 -40.92 9.19
CA SER A 311 30.16 -41.68 10.17
C SER A 311 28.83 -40.91 10.33
N LEU A 312 27.64 -41.43 9.98
CA LEU A 312 26.81 -42.52 10.53
C LEU A 312 26.43 -42.39 12.03
N LEU A 313 25.12 -42.20 12.23
CA LEU A 313 24.23 -42.67 13.32
C LEU A 313 24.27 -41.99 14.70
N SER A 314 23.09 -41.47 15.10
CA SER A 314 22.34 -41.71 16.36
C SER A 314 21.17 -40.70 16.38
N ASP A 315 19.91 -41.06 16.14
CA ASP A 315 19.00 -41.85 16.98
C ASP A 315 18.94 -41.35 18.44
N SER A 316 17.94 -40.52 18.73
CA SER A 316 17.49 -40.24 20.10
C SER A 316 16.03 -39.84 20.09
N THR A 317 15.22 -40.75 20.64
CA THR A 317 13.82 -40.61 20.98
C THR A 317 13.71 -39.92 22.35
N ALA A 318 12.89 -38.87 22.46
CA ALA A 318 12.42 -38.35 23.75
C ALA A 318 11.07 -37.61 23.61
N THR A 319 10.00 -38.29 23.98
CA THR A 319 8.81 -37.75 24.68
C THR A 319 9.06 -37.82 26.20
N PRO A 320 8.27 -37.22 27.13
CA PRO A 320 7.00 -36.46 27.07
C PRO A 320 7.13 -35.08 27.80
N GLU A 321 6.11 -34.24 28.05
CA GLU A 321 5.16 -34.35 29.17
C GLU A 321 4.14 -33.19 29.14
N GLN A 322 2.89 -33.53 29.47
CA GLN A 322 1.76 -32.62 29.69
C GLN A 322 1.90 -31.90 31.03
N THR A 323 1.53 -30.63 31.11
CA THR A 323 0.91 -30.12 32.34
C THR A 323 -0.11 -29.02 32.05
N SER A 324 -1.37 -29.43 32.16
CA SER A 324 -2.53 -28.59 32.43
C SER A 324 -2.39 -27.89 33.79
N ARG A 325 -2.79 -26.62 33.91
CA ARG A 325 -3.57 -26.10 35.06
C ARG A 325 -4.11 -24.68 34.83
N HIS A 326 -5.44 -24.62 34.74
CA HIS A 326 -6.30 -23.46 35.04
C HIS A 326 -6.25 -23.12 36.54
N PRO A 327 -6.57 -21.86 36.96
CA PRO A 327 -7.96 -21.42 37.24
C PRO A 327 -8.23 -19.97 36.76
N VAL A 328 -9.36 -19.52 36.19
CA VAL A 328 -10.79 -19.43 36.58
C VAL A 328 -11.06 -18.93 38.01
N LEU A 329 -11.55 -17.68 38.13
CA LEU A 329 -12.79 -17.27 38.84
C LEU A 329 -12.84 -15.72 38.96
N ARG A 330 -13.88 -15.06 38.38
CA ARG A 330 -15.06 -14.43 39.06
C ARG A 330 -14.71 -13.15 39.84
N SER A 331 -15.42 -12.01 39.87
CA SER A 331 -16.80 -11.56 39.59
C SER A 331 -16.78 -10.00 39.60
N ARG A 332 -17.56 -9.25 38.80
CA ARG A 332 -18.84 -8.56 39.18
C ARG A 332 -18.78 -7.85 40.55
N THR A 333 -18.97 -6.53 40.70
CA THR A 333 -20.21 -5.72 40.56
C THR A 333 -19.87 -4.21 40.73
N ALA A 334 -20.33 -3.30 39.87
CA ALA A 334 -21.52 -2.43 40.01
C ALA A 334 -21.58 -1.56 41.30
N ALA A 335 -21.50 -0.23 41.14
CA ALA A 335 -22.40 0.77 41.76
C ALA A 335 -21.97 2.22 41.42
N ASP A 336 -22.88 2.94 40.78
CA ASP A 336 -23.08 4.41 40.87
C ASP A 336 -23.42 4.80 42.32
N PRO A 337 -23.20 6.04 42.83
CA PRO A 337 -24.03 7.18 42.42
C PRO A 337 -23.40 8.60 42.46
N LYS A 338 -24.04 9.52 41.72
CA LYS A 338 -24.22 11.00 41.88
C LYS A 338 -24.42 11.49 43.35
N PRO A 339 -24.52 12.81 43.69
CA PRO A 339 -24.30 14.08 42.94
C PRO A 339 -23.57 15.25 43.73
N THR A 340 -23.20 16.34 43.01
CA THR A 340 -23.13 17.83 43.28
C THR A 340 -23.15 18.45 44.72
N PRO A 341 -23.04 19.78 44.96
CA PRO A 341 -22.44 20.96 44.26
C PRO A 341 -21.65 21.92 45.20
N PHE A 342 -20.82 22.85 44.70
CA PHE A 342 -20.55 24.19 45.33
C PHE A 342 -20.05 25.14 44.20
N SER A 343 -20.73 26.25 43.89
CA SER A 343 -20.58 27.60 44.47
C SER A 343 -19.12 28.08 44.38
N SER A 344 -18.72 29.16 43.71
CA SER A 344 -19.19 30.56 43.85
C SER A 344 -18.40 31.47 42.89
N GLY A 345 -18.97 32.63 42.51
CA GLY A 345 -18.17 33.86 42.35
C GLY A 345 -18.39 34.68 41.06
N PRO A 346 -19.03 35.86 41.15
CA PRO A 346 -19.13 36.84 40.07
C PRO A 346 -18.05 37.93 40.21
N SER A 347 -17.51 38.43 39.10
CA SER A 347 -16.82 39.75 39.03
C SER A 347 -16.70 40.12 37.54
N ALA A 348 -17.48 41.08 37.06
CA ALA A 348 -17.18 42.52 37.05
C ALA A 348 -16.34 42.95 35.83
N ALA A 349 -17.03 43.68 34.96
CA ALA A 349 -16.63 44.62 33.91
C ALA A 349 -15.13 45.00 33.76
N SER A 350 -14.67 45.01 32.50
CA SER A 350 -14.08 46.24 31.92
C SER A 350 -13.81 46.18 30.42
N ARG A 351 -14.30 47.23 29.75
CA ARG A 351 -13.61 48.09 28.78
C ARG A 351 -13.04 47.46 27.49
N SER A 352 -13.77 47.76 26.42
CA SER A 352 -13.26 48.02 25.08
C SER A 352 -12.10 49.03 25.05
N PRO A 353 -11.18 48.87 24.09
CA PRO A 353 -10.87 49.99 23.22
C PRO A 353 -10.88 49.62 21.72
N THR A 354 -11.44 50.56 20.99
CA THR A 354 -11.37 50.84 19.56
C THR A 354 -9.95 50.67 19.01
N GLN A 355 -9.79 49.99 17.87
CA GLN A 355 -8.67 50.24 16.94
C GLN A 355 -8.98 49.74 15.51
N SER A 356 -9.10 50.73 14.62
CA SER A 356 -8.47 50.81 13.29
C SER A 356 -8.76 49.72 12.25
N ALA A 357 -9.67 50.05 11.32
CA ALA A 357 -9.85 49.39 10.05
C ALA A 357 -8.59 49.51 9.17
N ALA A 358 -7.95 48.37 8.88
CA ALA A 358 -6.99 48.24 7.81
C ALA A 358 -7.66 47.53 6.62
N VAL A 359 -7.89 48.28 5.54
CA VAL A 359 -8.37 47.78 4.26
C VAL A 359 -7.29 46.87 3.67
N ARG A 360 -7.58 45.56 3.56
CA ARG A 360 -6.81 44.60 2.76
C ARG A 360 -7.56 44.29 1.46
N PRO A 361 -6.86 44.17 0.32
CA PRO A 361 -7.49 43.86 -0.96
C PRO A 361 -8.01 42.42 -0.94
N ALA A 362 -9.30 42.26 -1.20
CA ALA A 362 -9.96 40.96 -1.27
C ALA A 362 -9.58 40.25 -2.58
N ASN A 363 -9.07 39.03 -2.46
CA ASN A 363 -8.87 38.12 -3.59
C ASN A 363 -10.24 37.80 -4.20
N LEU A 364 -10.44 38.13 -5.48
CA LEU A 364 -11.64 37.81 -6.24
C LEU A 364 -11.78 36.29 -6.37
N SER A 365 -12.58 35.70 -5.48
CA SER A 365 -13.03 34.32 -5.60
C SER A 365 -14.07 34.20 -6.71
N ILE A 366 -13.97 33.15 -7.54
CA ILE A 366 -14.96 32.77 -8.58
C ILE A 366 -16.38 32.72 -7.99
N TYR A 367 -16.50 32.42 -6.69
CA TYR A 367 -17.76 32.44 -5.96
C TYR A 367 -18.42 33.83 -5.93
N ALA A 368 -17.65 34.91 -5.89
CA ALA A 368 -18.17 36.28 -5.95
C ALA A 368 -18.73 36.61 -7.34
N ILE A 369 -18.15 36.07 -8.41
CA ILE A 369 -18.65 36.25 -9.78
C ILE A 369 -19.97 35.48 -9.98
N ILE A 370 -20.06 34.25 -9.46
CA ILE A 370 -21.30 33.45 -9.49
C ILE A 370 -22.39 34.11 -8.63
N LYS A 371 -22.03 34.63 -7.46
CA LYS A 371 -23.00 35.32 -6.58
C LYS A 371 -23.48 36.64 -7.20
N ALA A 372 -22.62 37.39 -7.87
CA ALA A 372 -22.98 38.61 -8.59
C ALA A 372 -23.88 38.33 -9.80
N SER A 373 -23.66 37.21 -10.51
CA SER A 373 -24.50 36.85 -11.67
C SER A 373 -25.87 36.28 -11.27
N LEU A 374 -25.99 35.65 -10.09
CA LEU A 374 -27.28 35.17 -9.56
C LEU A 374 -28.07 36.23 -8.78
N ALA A 375 -27.43 37.30 -8.30
CA ALA A 375 -28.07 38.36 -7.52
C ALA A 375 -29.35 38.97 -8.15
N PRO A 376 -29.41 39.29 -9.47
CA PRO A 376 -30.64 39.85 -10.06
C PRO A 376 -31.78 38.83 -10.15
N TYR A 377 -31.48 37.53 -10.14
CA TYR A 377 -32.50 36.47 -10.20
C TYR A 377 -33.07 36.11 -8.82
N ILE A 378 -32.31 36.35 -7.74
CA ILE A 378 -32.74 36.08 -6.36
C ILE A 378 -33.61 37.22 -5.79
N SER A 379 -33.53 38.43 -6.37
CA SER A 379 -34.34 39.59 -5.95
C SER A 379 -35.74 39.64 -6.59
N THR A 380 -36.07 38.73 -7.50
CA THR A 380 -37.42 38.69 -8.10
C THR A 380 -38.37 37.87 -7.24
N SER A 381 -39.64 38.30 -7.18
CA SER A 381 -40.68 37.88 -6.24
C SER A 381 -40.61 36.40 -5.82
N ASN A 382 -40.83 36.12 -4.53
CA ASN A 382 -40.80 34.76 -3.95
C ASN A 382 -41.60 33.71 -4.75
N VAL A 383 -42.59 34.14 -5.55
CA VAL A 383 -43.41 33.27 -6.40
C VAL A 383 -42.62 32.67 -7.57
N THR A 384 -41.75 33.43 -8.23
CA THR A 384 -40.97 32.95 -9.39
C THR A 384 -39.89 31.94 -8.99
N THR A 385 -39.25 32.12 -7.85
CA THR A 385 -38.28 31.18 -7.28
C THR A 385 -38.95 29.88 -6.83
N ILE A 386 -40.10 29.95 -6.17
CA ILE A 386 -40.89 28.77 -5.82
C ILE A 386 -41.35 28.03 -7.09
N PHE A 387 -41.81 28.74 -8.12
CA PHE A 387 -42.22 28.12 -9.39
C PHE A 387 -41.05 27.43 -10.11
N LEU A 388 -39.87 28.06 -10.18
CA LEU A 388 -38.68 27.46 -10.77
C LEU A 388 -38.24 26.19 -10.02
N LEU A 389 -38.24 26.23 -8.69
CA LEU A 389 -37.74 25.14 -7.86
C LEU A 389 -38.72 23.97 -7.76
N PHE A 390 -40.03 24.26 -7.65
CA PHE A 390 -41.05 23.22 -7.44
C PHE A 390 -41.78 22.77 -8.70
N VAL A 391 -41.72 23.53 -9.81
CA VAL A 391 -42.41 23.17 -11.06
C VAL A 391 -41.40 22.84 -12.15
N VAL A 392 -40.46 23.75 -12.44
CA VAL A 392 -39.55 23.59 -13.57
C VAL A 392 -38.50 22.51 -13.30
N PHE A 393 -37.88 22.51 -12.12
CA PHE A 393 -36.85 21.52 -11.77
C PHE A 393 -37.34 20.06 -11.81
N PRO A 394 -38.50 19.69 -11.21
CA PRO A 394 -39.01 18.32 -11.32
C PRO A 394 -39.45 17.95 -12.74
N LEU A 395 -40.01 18.88 -13.53
CA LEU A 395 -40.37 18.61 -14.93
C LEU A 395 -39.13 18.31 -15.80
N VAL A 396 -38.05 19.07 -15.64
CA VAL A 396 -36.79 18.83 -16.34
C VAL A 396 -36.15 17.51 -15.91
N SER A 397 -36.15 17.20 -14.61
CA SER A 397 -35.68 15.89 -14.11
C SER A 397 -36.49 14.72 -14.66
N LEU A 398 -37.81 14.86 -14.78
CA LEU A 398 -38.70 13.82 -15.30
C LEU A 398 -38.48 13.61 -16.81
N ALA A 399 -38.29 14.69 -17.58
CA ALA A 399 -37.95 14.64 -19.00
C ALA A 399 -36.59 13.96 -19.25
N LEU A 400 -35.57 14.27 -18.45
CA LEU A 400 -34.26 13.62 -18.55
C LEU A 400 -34.33 12.13 -18.16
N ARG A 401 -35.09 11.79 -17.13
CA ARG A 401 -35.31 10.39 -16.70
C ARG A 401 -36.07 9.57 -17.75
N ALA A 402 -37.07 10.17 -18.40
CA ALA A 402 -37.80 9.53 -19.49
C ALA A 402 -36.91 9.29 -20.73
N ARG A 403 -36.05 10.26 -21.07
CA ARG A 403 -35.08 10.13 -22.16
C ARG A 403 -34.04 9.03 -21.88
N HIS A 404 -33.60 8.91 -20.63
CA HIS A 404 -32.65 7.86 -20.22
C HIS A 404 -33.28 6.46 -20.30
N ARG A 405 -34.53 6.30 -19.87
CA ARG A 405 -35.29 5.04 -20.00
C ARG A 405 -35.52 4.64 -21.46
N LYS A 406 -35.83 5.61 -22.33
CA LYS A 406 -36.04 5.34 -23.77
C LYS A 406 -34.76 4.87 -24.48
N ARG A 407 -33.58 5.39 -24.08
CA ARG A 407 -32.28 4.92 -24.58
C ARG A 407 -31.94 3.50 -24.11
N GLN A 408 -32.34 3.12 -22.90
CA GLN A 408 -32.11 1.76 -22.38
C GLN A 408 -33.03 0.71 -23.02
N ALA A 409 -34.24 1.10 -23.45
CA ALA A 409 -35.17 0.19 -24.11
C ALA A 409 -34.76 -0.17 -25.55
N LEU A 410 -34.10 0.75 -26.27
CA LEU A 410 -33.65 0.49 -27.65
C LEU A 410 -32.42 -0.46 -27.73
N ASN A 411 -31.65 -0.59 -26.65
CA ASN A 411 -30.46 -1.46 -26.61
C ASN A 411 -30.75 -2.88 -26.09
N ARG A 412 -32.03 -3.26 -25.91
CA ARG A 412 -32.42 -4.56 -25.30
C ARG A 412 -33.11 -5.54 -26.25
N SER A 413 -33.14 -5.30 -27.56
CA SER A 413 -33.65 -6.29 -28.50
C SER A 413 -32.52 -7.14 -29.06
N ILE A 414 -32.65 -8.46 -28.86
CA ILE A 414 -31.99 -9.61 -29.50
C ILE A 414 -31.02 -10.36 -28.56
N THR A 415 -31.57 -11.29 -27.77
CA THR A 415 -31.17 -12.73 -27.73
C THR A 415 -32.03 -13.48 -26.68
N PRO A 416 -32.61 -14.66 -27.00
CA PRO A 416 -33.42 -15.45 -26.06
C PRO A 416 -32.76 -16.78 -25.71
N ILE A 417 -32.16 -16.94 -24.52
CA ILE A 417 -31.83 -18.29 -23.97
C ILE A 417 -31.97 -18.26 -22.44
N GLN A 418 -33.05 -18.84 -21.93
CA GLN A 418 -33.50 -18.73 -20.53
C GLN A 418 -33.48 -20.09 -19.79
N SER A 419 -32.43 -20.91 -19.97
CA SER A 419 -32.33 -22.25 -19.38
C SER A 419 -31.07 -22.50 -18.52
N ALA A 420 -30.04 -21.64 -18.59
CA ALA A 420 -28.79 -21.83 -17.83
C ALA A 420 -28.84 -21.29 -16.37
N GLU A 421 -29.72 -20.33 -16.10
CA GLU A 421 -29.78 -19.65 -14.80
C GLU A 421 -30.34 -20.54 -13.66
N LEU A 422 -31.22 -21.48 -14.02
CA LEU A 422 -31.91 -22.34 -13.04
C LEU A 422 -30.99 -23.45 -12.49
N VAL A 423 -29.97 -23.84 -13.25
CA VAL A 423 -28.92 -24.80 -12.81
C VAL A 423 -27.88 -24.11 -11.93
N ARG A 424 -27.54 -22.85 -12.23
CA ARG A 424 -26.59 -22.05 -11.45
C ARG A 424 -27.09 -21.75 -10.04
N ARG A 425 -28.40 -21.55 -9.88
CA ARG A 425 -29.05 -21.30 -8.59
C ARG A 425 -29.05 -22.51 -7.64
N ARG A 426 -28.95 -23.74 -8.17
CA ARG A 426 -28.84 -24.97 -7.35
C ARG A 426 -27.41 -25.30 -6.93
N LEU A 427 -26.38 -24.74 -7.58
CA LEU A 427 -24.97 -24.93 -7.20
C LEU A 427 -24.47 -23.92 -6.16
N GLN A 428 -25.05 -22.72 -6.09
CA GLN A 428 -24.61 -21.68 -5.14
C GLN A 428 -25.01 -21.92 -3.66
N MET A 429 -25.95 -22.82 -3.37
CA MET A 429 -26.32 -23.14 -1.98
C MET A 429 -25.42 -24.18 -1.30
N ALA A 430 -24.44 -24.76 -2.01
CA ALA A 430 -23.62 -25.87 -1.50
C ALA A 430 -22.12 -25.51 -1.28
N GLY A 431 -21.70 -24.24 -1.39
CA GLY A 431 -20.30 -23.91 -1.65
C GLY A 431 -19.62 -22.88 -0.76
N ALA A 432 -19.92 -22.78 0.53
CA ALA A 432 -19.11 -21.98 1.48
C ALA A 432 -18.25 -22.92 2.35
N GLY A 433 -17.17 -23.45 1.76
CA GLY A 433 -16.29 -24.39 2.44
C GLY A 433 -15.42 -23.72 3.53
N PRO A 434 -14.97 -24.48 4.54
CA PRO A 434 -14.15 -24.00 5.67
C PRO A 434 -12.77 -23.43 5.28
N LEU A 435 -12.38 -23.57 4.01
CA LEU A 435 -11.08 -23.11 3.50
C LEU A 435 -10.97 -21.57 3.39
N SER A 436 -12.09 -20.87 3.16
CA SER A 436 -12.08 -19.39 3.08
C SER A 436 -11.91 -18.75 4.46
N LYS A 437 -12.45 -19.39 5.52
CA LYS A 437 -12.21 -18.99 6.91
C LYS A 437 -10.76 -19.21 7.33
N ALA A 438 -10.16 -20.34 6.96
CA ALA A 438 -8.75 -20.61 7.26
C ALA A 438 -7.79 -19.60 6.59
N TRP A 439 -8.13 -19.09 5.41
CA TRP A 439 -7.34 -18.07 4.71
C TRP A 439 -7.45 -16.67 5.35
N GLY A 440 -8.63 -16.31 5.84
CA GLY A 440 -8.83 -15.08 6.62
C GLY A 440 -8.01 -15.07 7.92
N GLU A 441 -7.89 -16.23 8.58
CA GLU A 441 -7.04 -16.36 9.77
C GLU A 441 -5.54 -16.31 9.44
N MET A 442 -5.10 -16.92 8.34
CA MET A 442 -3.70 -16.85 7.92
C MET A 442 -3.25 -15.42 7.57
N LEU A 443 -4.09 -14.64 6.87
CA LEU A 443 -3.81 -13.22 6.61
C LEU A 443 -3.78 -12.38 7.88
N ARG A 444 -4.63 -12.71 8.86
CA ARG A 444 -4.62 -12.04 10.17
C ARG A 444 -3.36 -12.38 10.98
N VAL A 445 -2.92 -13.63 10.98
CA VAL A 445 -1.67 -14.04 11.63
C VAL A 445 -0.47 -13.35 10.98
N VAL A 446 -0.41 -13.31 9.65
CA VAL A 446 0.68 -12.59 8.94
C VAL A 446 0.64 -11.10 9.27
N TYR A 447 -0.54 -10.48 9.30
CA TYR A 447 -0.70 -9.07 9.69
C TYR A 447 -0.27 -8.80 11.14
N ASP A 448 -0.69 -9.64 12.10
CA ASP A 448 -0.31 -9.50 13.52
C ASP A 448 1.18 -9.78 13.74
N THR A 449 1.78 -10.73 13.01
CA THR A 449 3.21 -11.01 13.09
C THR A 449 4.03 -9.85 12.51
N LEU A 450 3.56 -9.23 11.43
CA LEU A 450 4.20 -8.03 10.85
C LEU A 450 4.05 -6.81 11.76
N ARG A 451 2.91 -6.68 12.46
CA ARG A 451 2.66 -5.61 13.43
C ARG A 451 3.52 -5.78 14.70
N MET A 452 3.66 -7.00 15.21
CA MET A 452 4.49 -7.27 16.40
C MET A 452 6.00 -7.26 16.09
N ALA A 453 6.42 -7.61 14.88
CA ALA A 453 7.82 -7.53 14.49
C ALA A 453 8.30 -6.08 14.22
N GLY A 454 7.37 -5.14 14.02
CA GLY A 454 7.67 -3.72 13.79
C GLY A 454 7.59 -2.82 15.03
N SER A 455 6.85 -3.21 16.08
CA SER A 455 6.90 -2.52 17.37
C SER A 455 8.02 -3.12 18.21
N GLY A 456 9.22 -2.55 18.12
CA GLY A 456 10.35 -2.94 18.97
C GLY A 456 9.91 -3.08 20.43
N LEU A 457 10.10 -4.28 20.98
CA LEU A 457 9.97 -4.55 22.40
C LEU A 457 11.16 -3.85 23.07
N VAL A 458 10.94 -2.62 23.53
CA VAL A 458 11.82 -1.89 24.46
C VAL A 458 11.09 -1.79 25.78
#